data_AF-A0A7C4R682-F1
#
_entry.id   AF-A0A7C4R682-F1
#
_cell.length_a   1.000
_cell.length_b   1.000
_cell.length_c   1.000
_cell.angle_alpha   90.00
_cell.angle_beta   90.00
_cell.angle_gamma   90.00
#
_symmetry.space_group_name_H-M   'P 1'
#
loop_
_entity.id
_entity.type
_entity.pdbx_description
1 polymer ?
#
loop_
_entity_poly.entity_id
_entity_poly.type
_entity_poly.pdbx_seq_one_letter_code
_entity_poly.pdbx_strand_id
1 'polypeptide(L)' 'MFKKRDVAIISAAATKCGEQWDKSIKDLAWEAGVKAVEEAGISGKDIEYLVVGNMSGGMFVGQEHIGALV' A
#
# COMPACT_ATOMS: atom_id res chain seq x y z
N MET A 1 -15.52 -18.29 -20.71
CA MET A 1 -14.12 -18.09 -21.11
C MET A 1 -13.68 -16.72 -20.62
N PHE A 2 -12.72 -16.64 -19.69
CA PHE A 2 -12.26 -15.35 -19.16
C PHE A 2 -11.45 -14.60 -20.24
N LYS A 3 -11.91 -13.42 -20.64
CA LYS A 3 -11.21 -12.56 -21.60
C LYS A 3 -10.13 -11.78 -20.84
N LYS A 4 -8.86 -11.89 -21.27
CA LYS A 4 -7.79 -11.04 -20.75
C LYS A 4 -8.12 -9.57 -21.07
N ARG A 5 -7.84 -8.69 -20.11
CA ARG A 5 -7.96 -7.24 -20.23
C ARG A 5 -6.56 -6.65 -20.27
N ASP A 6 -6.37 -5.57 -21.02
CA ASP A 6 -5.15 -4.78 -20.94
C ASP A 6 -5.09 -4.07 -19.59
N VAL A 7 -3.88 -3.91 -19.05
CA VAL A 7 -3.63 -3.33 -17.73
C VAL A 7 -2.55 -2.27 -17.86
N ALA A 8 -2.74 -1.13 -17.21
CA ALA A 8 -1.79 -0.04 -17.15
C ALA A 8 -1.50 0.36 -15.69
N ILE A 9 -0.28 0.83 -15.44
CA ILE A 9 0.10 1.45 -14.16
C ILE A 9 -0.17 2.94 -14.30
N ILE A 10 -1.03 3.49 -13.45
CA ILE A 10 -1.40 4.92 -13.49
C ILE A 10 -0.59 5.77 -12.50
N SER A 11 -0.03 5.16 -11.45
CA SER A 11 0.89 5.81 -10.51
C SER A 11 1.76 4.77 -9.78
N ALA A 12 2.87 5.23 -9.20
CA ALA A 12 3.71 4.44 -8.31
C ALA A 12 4.41 5.38 -7.32
N ALA A 13 4.31 5.07 -6.03
CA ALA A 13 4.96 5.84 -4.98
C ALA A 13 5.68 4.92 -3.98
N ALA A 14 6.70 5.46 -3.33
CA ALA A 14 7.47 4.78 -2.30
C ALA A 14 7.88 5.78 -1.21
N THR A 15 8.00 5.29 0.01
CA THR A 15 8.64 6.02 1.11
C THR A 15 10.17 5.96 0.95
N LYS A 16 10.88 6.83 1.67
CA LYS A 16 12.33 6.76 1.74
C LYS A 16 12.77 5.52 2.52
N CYS A 17 13.48 4.61 1.86
CA CYS A 17 14.13 3.47 2.50
C CYS A 17 15.20 3.94 3.50
N GLY A 18 15.20 3.32 4.68
CA GLY A 18 16.17 3.59 5.72
C GLY A 18 15.59 3.33 7.11
N GLU A 19 16.30 3.81 8.11
CA GLU A 19 15.93 3.69 9.51
C GLU A 19 14.93 4.79 9.89
N GLN A 20 13.64 4.47 9.78
CA GLN A 20 12.52 5.37 10.09
C GLN A 20 11.98 5.04 11.49
N TRP A 21 12.79 5.25 12.53
CA TRP A 21 12.45 4.85 13.91
C TRP A 21 11.22 5.54 14.50
N ASP A 22 10.85 6.68 13.94
CA ASP A 22 9.71 7.51 14.31
C ASP A 22 8.41 7.11 13.59
N LYS A 23 8.46 6.18 12.63
CA LYS A 23 7.31 5.76 11.83
C LYS A 23 6.90 4.33 12.13
N SER A 24 5.60 4.12 12.29
CA SER A 24 5.02 2.79 12.32
C SER A 24 4.89 2.20 10.92
N ILE A 25 4.65 0.89 10.86
CA ILE A 25 4.28 0.20 9.61
C ILE A 25 3.05 0.84 8.93
N LYS A 26 2.10 1.37 9.72
CA LYS A 26 0.91 2.05 9.20
C LYS A 26 1.25 3.38 8.56
N ASP A 27 2.13 4.15 9.19
CA ASP A 27 2.57 5.44 8.65
C ASP A 27 3.28 5.24 7.32
N LEU A 28 4.14 4.23 7.22
CA LEU A 28 4.83 3.87 5.98
C LEU A 28 3.86 3.43 4.87
N ALA A 29 2.89 2.58 5.20
CA ALA A 29 1.87 2.15 4.25
C ALA A 29 1.00 3.32 3.76
N TRP A 30 0.57 4.19 4.67
CA TRP A 30 -0.28 5.34 4.37
C TRP A 30 0.46 6.39 3.54
N GLU A 31 1.71 6.71 3.87
CA GLU A 31 2.52 7.67 3.12
C GLU A 31 2.68 7.27 1.65
N ALA A 32 3.03 6.01 1.39
CA ALA A 32 3.16 5.52 0.02
C ALA A 32 1.79 5.38 -0.68
N GLY A 33 0.79 4.84 0.01
CA GLY A 33 -0.54 4.58 -0.55
C GLY A 33 -1.27 5.87 -0.94
N VAL A 34 -1.34 6.85 -0.03
CA VAL A 34 -1.99 8.14 -0.31
C VAL A 34 -1.28 8.88 -1.42
N LYS A 35 0.05 8.93 -1.40
CA LYS A 35 0.81 9.58 -2.47
C LYS A 35 0.52 8.96 -3.84
N ALA A 36 0.45 7.62 -3.94
CA ALA A 36 0.11 6.96 -5.19
C ALA A 36 -1.33 7.28 -5.64
N VAL A 37 -2.29 7.32 -4.73
CA VAL A 37 -3.70 7.66 -5.02
C VAL A 37 -3.83 9.11 -5.51
N GLU A 38 -3.16 10.04 -4.85
CA GLU A 38 -3.14 11.46 -5.23
C GLU A 38 -2.46 11.67 -6.59
N GLU A 39 -1.30 11.07 -6.84
CA GLU A 39 -0.60 11.17 -8.13
C GLU A 39 -1.38 10.53 -9.28
N ALA A 40 -2.17 9.48 -9.00
CA ALA A 40 -3.08 8.88 -9.97
C ALA A 40 -4.31 9.77 -10.29
N GLY A 41 -4.57 10.81 -9.49
CA GLY A 41 -5.74 11.68 -9.66
C GLY A 41 -7.07 10.97 -9.38
N ILE A 42 -7.05 9.91 -8.57
CA ILE A 42 -8.25 9.16 -8.17
C ILE A 42 -8.57 9.40 -6.69
N SER A 43 -9.75 8.98 -6.26
CA SER A 43 -10.15 8.96 -4.85
C SER A 43 -10.11 7.55 -4.27
N GLY A 44 -10.10 7.43 -2.94
CA GLY A 44 -10.20 6.13 -2.28
C GLY A 44 -11.48 5.35 -2.61
N LYS A 45 -12.55 6.01 -3.08
CA LYS A 45 -13.80 5.36 -3.51
C LYS A 45 -13.67 4.64 -4.85
N ASP A 46 -12.65 4.99 -5.64
CA ASP A 46 -12.38 4.40 -6.95
C ASP A 46 -11.55 3.10 -6.83
N ILE A 47 -11.03 2.79 -5.63
CA ILE A 47 -10.26 1.59 -5.35
C ILE A 47 -11.19 0.42 -5.06
N GLU A 48 -11.24 -0.54 -5.98
CA GLU A 48 -12.08 -1.74 -5.85
C GLU A 48 -11.41 -2.85 -5.03
N TYR A 49 -10.07 -2.88 -5.01
CA TYR A 49 -9.31 -3.96 -4.40
C TYR A 49 -7.89 -3.51 -3.99
N LEU A 50 -7.43 -4.01 -2.86
CA LEU A 50 -6.08 -3.79 -2.32
C LEU A 50 -5.38 -5.12 -2.14
N VAL A 51 -4.13 -5.20 -2.61
CA VAL A 51 -3.22 -6.32 -2.35
C VAL A 51 -2.05 -5.79 -1.55
N VAL A 52 -1.83 -6.36 -0.37
CA VAL A 52 -0.76 -5.91 0.52
C VAL A 52 0.17 -7.06 0.84
N GLY A 53 1.47 -6.81 0.67
CA GLY A 53 2.55 -7.71 1.03
C GLY A 53 3.34 -7.16 2.20
N ASN A 54 3.51 -7.95 3.25
CA ASN A 54 4.34 -7.61 4.39
C ASN A 54 4.99 -8.88 4.95
N MET A 55 6.31 -8.83 5.16
CA MET A 55 7.08 -10.00 5.61
C MET A 55 7.22 -10.06 7.13
N SER A 56 7.39 -8.92 7.80
CA SER A 56 7.93 -8.88 9.16
C SER A 56 7.04 -8.19 10.19
N GLY A 57 5.80 -7.87 9.83
CA GLY A 57 4.81 -7.22 10.69
C GLY A 57 4.50 -8.07 11.93
N GLY A 58 4.30 -9.37 11.74
CA GLY A 58 4.10 -10.31 12.84
C GLY A 58 5.27 -10.34 13.83
N MET A 59 6.49 -10.46 13.29
CA MET A 59 7.71 -10.59 14.10
C MET A 59 8.08 -9.31 14.85
N PHE A 60 8.02 -8.14 14.20
CA PHE A 60 8.57 -6.90 14.78
C PHE A 60 7.52 -6.01 15.44
N VAL A 61 6.25 -6.10 15.05
CA VAL A 61 5.18 -5.22 15.57
C VAL A 61 3.94 -5.99 16.04
N GLY A 62 3.99 -7.34 16.03
CA GLY A 62 2.86 -8.18 16.48
C GLY A 62 1.63 -8.12 15.56
N GLN A 63 1.79 -7.60 14.33
CA GLN A 63 0.69 -7.44 13.39
C GLN A 63 0.72 -8.54 12.33
N GLU A 64 -0.12 -9.56 12.52
CA GLU A 64 -0.28 -10.65 11.55
C GLU A 64 -1.31 -10.30 10.46
N HIS A 65 -2.51 -9.85 10.86
CA HIS A 65 -3.59 -9.52 9.92
C HIS A 65 -3.39 -8.13 9.31
N ILE A 66 -2.53 -8.03 8.30
CA ILE A 66 -2.13 -6.76 7.68
C ILE A 66 -3.28 -6.09 6.92
N GLY A 67 -4.25 -6.85 6.39
CA GLY A 67 -5.40 -6.30 5.68
C GLY A 67 -6.32 -5.41 6.54
N ALA A 68 -6.33 -5.58 7.86
CA ALA A 68 -7.10 -4.71 8.76
C ALA A 68 -6.38 -3.38 9.10
N LEU A 69 -5.09 -3.28 8.77
CA LEU A 69 -4.26 -2.10 9.07
C LEU A 69 -4.34 -1.04 7.96
N VAL A 70 -4.66 -1.47 6.75
CA VAL A 70 -4.59 -0.73 5.48
C VAL A 70 -5.95 -0.39 4.92
#